data_AF-A0A844EM07-F1
#
_entry.id   AF-A0A844EM07-F1
#
_cell.length_a   1.000
_cell.length_b   1.000
_cell.length_c   1.000
_cell.angle_alpha   90.00
_cell.angle_beta   90.00
_cell.angle_gamma   90.00
#
_symmetry.space_group_name_H-M   'P 1'
#
loop_
_entity.id
_entity.type
_entity.pdbx_description
1 polymer ?
#
loop_
_entity_poly.entity_id
_entity_poly.type
_entity_poly.pdbx_seq_one_letter_code
_entity_poly.pdbx_strand_id
1 'polypeptide(L)'
;AESSAGGNSTGTYAVVMNPNTGAIIGMGGVDRNPKTSKITDNVLGTMNSSIVMGSVVKGAMVSGALMDHVITPTNSTLTDQPITTGGVKKSSWFNHNGHANISVDASDA
;
A
#
# COMPACT_ATOMS: atom_id res chain seq x y z
N ALA A 1 -10.98 -6.46 -14.99
CA ALA A 1 -9.85 -5.90 -14.21
C ALA A 1 -8.63 -5.70 -15.12
N GLU A 2 -8.05 -6.76 -15.67
CA GLU A 2 -6.81 -6.66 -16.46
C GLU A 2 -6.95 -6.11 -17.88
N SER A 3 -8.09 -6.32 -18.55
CA SER A 3 -8.36 -5.66 -19.83
C SER A 3 -8.46 -4.13 -19.74
N SER A 4 -8.58 -3.58 -18.53
CA SER A 4 -8.60 -2.14 -18.25
C SER A 4 -7.32 -1.65 -17.56
N ALA A 5 -6.37 -2.55 -17.24
CA ALA A 5 -5.07 -2.21 -16.66
C ALA A 5 -4.18 -1.62 -17.76
N GLY A 6 -4.28 -0.31 -17.99
CA GLY A 6 -3.46 0.40 -18.98
C GLY A 6 -1.95 0.33 -18.66
N GLY A 7 -1.12 0.40 -19.70
CA GLY A 7 0.34 0.58 -19.56
C GLY A 7 1.15 -0.69 -19.30
N ASN A 8 2.18 -0.57 -18.45
CA ASN A 8 3.20 -1.59 -18.14
C ASN A 8 2.75 -2.65 -17.10
N SER A 9 1.46 -2.73 -16.77
CA SER A 9 0.97 -3.70 -15.78
C SER A 9 1.34 -5.13 -16.16
N THR A 10 2.00 -5.84 -15.24
CA THR A 10 2.49 -7.20 -15.42
C THR A 10 1.52 -8.28 -14.94
N GLY A 11 0.38 -7.89 -14.36
CA GLY A 11 -0.62 -8.80 -13.83
C GLY A 11 -1.46 -8.17 -12.72
N THR A 12 -2.55 -8.83 -12.36
CA THR A 12 -3.47 -8.43 -11.28
C THR A 12 -3.86 -9.66 -10.50
N TYR A 13 -3.81 -9.53 -9.17
CA TYR A 13 -4.12 -10.60 -8.22
C TYR A 13 -5.10 -10.09 -7.18
N ALA A 14 -6.01 -10.96 -6.74
CA ALA A 14 -7.00 -10.68 -5.72
C ALA A 14 -7.22 -11.92 -4.86
N VAL A 15 -7.28 -11.72 -3.54
CA VAL A 15 -7.58 -12.74 -2.54
C VAL A 15 -8.66 -12.19 -1.62
N VAL A 16 -9.70 -12.99 -1.39
CA VAL A 16 -10.77 -12.67 -0.44
C VAL A 16 -10.75 -13.71 0.67
N MET A 17 -10.65 -13.24 1.91
CA MET A 17 -10.53 -14.07 3.11
C MET A 17 -11.56 -13.62 4.15
N ASN A 18 -12.09 -14.58 4.92
CA ASN A 18 -12.79 -14.28 6.16
C ASN A 18 -11.77 -13.91 7.25
N PRO A 19 -11.76 -12.67 7.75
CA PRO A 19 -10.76 -12.22 8.72
C PRO A 19 -10.87 -12.91 10.09
N ASN A 20 -12.03 -13.50 10.42
CA ASN A 20 -12.25 -14.14 11.73
C ASN A 20 -11.82 -15.61 11.74
N THR A 21 -11.90 -16.29 10.60
CA THR A 21 -11.64 -17.74 10.51
C THR A 21 -10.43 -18.09 9.66
N GLY A 22 -9.88 -17.13 8.90
CA GLY A 22 -8.82 -17.38 7.93
C GLY A 22 -9.28 -18.14 6.68
N ALA A 23 -10.57 -18.46 6.55
CA ALA A 23 -11.09 -19.19 5.40
C ALA A 23 -10.98 -18.34 4.13
N ILE A 24 -10.40 -18.92 3.07
CA ILE A 24 -10.33 -18.29 1.74
C ILE A 24 -11.70 -18.44 1.05
N ILE A 25 -12.29 -17.31 0.69
CA ILE A 25 -13.58 -17.23 -0.01
C ILE A 25 -13.34 -17.29 -1.53
N GLY A 26 -12.23 -16.74 -2.00
CA GLY A 26 -11.84 -16.81 -3.41
C GLY A 26 -10.45 -16.25 -3.66
N MET A 27 -9.79 -16.79 -4.68
CA MET A 27 -8.52 -16.28 -5.20
C MET A 27 -8.62 -16.17 -6.70
N GLY A 28 -8.11 -15.08 -7.26
CA GLY A 28 -8.04 -14.84 -8.68
C GLY A 28 -6.75 -14.13 -9.01
N GLY A 29 -6.16 -14.46 -10.15
CA GLY A 29 -4.89 -13.88 -10.54
C GLY A 29 -4.62 -14.12 -12.01
N VAL A 30 -4.05 -13.14 -12.67
CA VAL A 30 -3.56 -13.28 -14.04
C VAL A 30 -2.23 -12.55 -14.19
N ASP A 31 -1.39 -13.11 -15.05
CA ASP A 31 -0.17 -12.46 -15.53
C ASP A 31 -0.43 -11.82 -16.88
N ARG A 32 0.22 -10.68 -17.11
CA ARG A 32 0.19 -9.97 -18.38
C ARG A 32 1.60 -9.65 -18.83
N ASN A 33 1.92 -10.03 -20.06
CA ASN A 33 3.15 -9.59 -20.71
C ASN A 33 2.92 -8.23 -21.38
N PRO A 34 3.54 -7.12 -20.91
CA PRO A 34 3.26 -5.79 -21.46
C PRO A 34 3.70 -5.61 -22.91
N LYS A 35 4.67 -6.40 -23.38
CA LYS A 35 5.20 -6.32 -24.76
C LYS A 35 4.28 -6.99 -25.78
N THR A 36 3.63 -8.08 -25.38
CA THR A 36 2.78 -8.88 -26.27
C THR A 36 1.29 -8.74 -25.97
N SER A 37 0.94 -8.07 -24.86
CA SER A 37 -0.41 -8.01 -24.28
C SER A 37 -1.05 -9.38 -24.03
N LYS A 38 -0.26 -10.47 -24.00
CA LYS A 38 -0.75 -11.81 -23.68
C LYS A 38 -1.09 -11.87 -22.18
N ILE A 39 -2.33 -12.23 -21.89
CA ILE A 39 -2.85 -12.52 -20.55
C ILE A 39 -2.81 -14.03 -20.33
N THR A 40 -2.41 -14.48 -19.16
CA THR A 40 -2.37 -15.90 -18.77
C THR A 40 -2.89 -16.04 -17.34
N ASP A 41 -3.79 -16.99 -17.11
CA ASP A 41 -4.32 -17.25 -15.77
C ASP A 41 -3.19 -17.68 -14.83
N ASN A 42 -3.07 -16.98 -13.70
CA ASN A 42 -2.06 -17.23 -12.68
C ASN A 42 -2.64 -17.01 -11.28
N VAL A 43 -3.54 -17.91 -10.87
CA VAL A 43 -4.14 -17.86 -9.53
C VAL A 43 -3.08 -18.09 -8.44
N LEU A 44 -2.07 -18.94 -8.68
CA LEU A 44 -0.99 -19.21 -7.73
C LEU A 44 -0.06 -18.00 -7.52
N GLY A 45 -0.04 -17.05 -8.45
CA GLY A 45 0.69 -15.79 -8.30
C GLY A 45 0.17 -14.94 -7.14
N THR A 46 -1.06 -15.17 -6.67
CA THR A 46 -1.58 -14.52 -5.45
C THR A 46 -0.75 -14.81 -4.19
N MET A 47 0.02 -15.91 -4.17
CA MET A 47 0.87 -16.29 -3.04
C MET A 47 2.36 -16.35 -3.41
N ASN A 48 2.68 -16.68 -4.66
CA ASN A 48 4.06 -16.93 -5.10
C ASN A 48 4.73 -15.73 -5.80
N SER A 49 3.98 -14.68 -6.14
CA SER A 49 4.52 -13.49 -6.80
C SER A 49 4.80 -12.37 -5.79
N SER A 50 6.00 -11.79 -5.83
CA SER A 50 6.34 -10.60 -5.04
C SER A 50 5.92 -9.32 -5.77
N ILE A 51 5.23 -8.41 -5.06
CA ILE A 51 4.84 -7.09 -5.58
C ILE A 51 5.22 -5.97 -4.59
N VAL A 52 5.51 -4.78 -5.09
CA VAL A 52 5.73 -3.59 -4.25
C VAL A 52 4.37 -3.09 -3.77
N MET A 53 4.14 -3.16 -2.45
CA MET A 53 2.82 -2.94 -1.84
C MET A 53 2.40 -1.46 -1.77
N GLY A 54 3.34 -0.52 -1.78
CA GLY A 54 3.03 0.91 -1.68
C GLY A 54 2.42 1.30 -0.33
N SER A 55 1.49 2.27 -0.32
CA SER A 55 0.97 2.87 0.93
C SER A 55 0.12 1.93 1.79
N VAL A 56 -0.28 0.75 1.31
CA VAL A 56 -1.11 -0.20 2.08
C VAL A 56 -0.39 -0.75 3.32
N VAL A 57 0.94 -0.61 3.40
CA VAL A 57 1.74 -1.07 4.56
C VAL A 57 1.82 -0.07 5.71
N LYS A 58 1.24 1.14 5.56
CA LYS A 58 1.35 2.19 6.59
C LYS A 58 0.71 1.82 7.92
N GLY A 59 -0.41 1.08 7.92
CA GLY A 59 -1.04 0.62 9.17
C GLY A 59 -0.12 -0.29 9.99
N ALA A 60 0.69 -1.13 9.32
CA ALA A 60 1.69 -1.95 9.98
C ALA A 60 2.84 -1.10 10.57
N MET A 61 3.25 -0.03 9.88
CA MET A 61 4.26 0.90 10.39
C MET A 61 3.78 1.64 11.64
N VAL A 62 2.54 2.14 11.64
CA VAL A 62 1.92 2.77 12.82
C VAL A 62 1.82 1.78 13.98
N SER A 63 1.35 0.55 13.71
CA SER A 63 1.28 -0.50 14.73
C SER A 63 2.64 -0.83 15.34
N GLY A 64 3.70 -0.91 14.51
CA GLY A 64 5.08 -1.08 14.96
C GLY A 64 5.54 0.04 15.89
N ALA A 65 5.29 1.28 15.51
CA ALA A 65 5.67 2.45 16.30
C ALA A 65 4.88 2.55 17.63
N LEU A 66 3.63 2.06 17.67
CA LEU A 66 2.86 1.91 18.92
C LEU A 66 3.48 0.82 19.83
N MET A 67 3.86 -0.33 19.28
CA MET A 67 4.53 -1.41 20.04
C MET A 67 5.88 -0.98 20.59
N ASP A 68 6.64 -0.21 19.82
CA ASP A 68 7.94 0.35 20.22
C ASP A 68 7.81 1.59 21.11
N HIS A 69 6.58 2.00 21.47
CA HIS A 69 6.26 3.18 22.29
C HIS A 69 6.82 4.51 21.73
N VAL A 70 7.06 4.57 20.41
CA VAL A 70 7.46 5.80 19.70
C VAL A 70 6.26 6.75 19.57
N ILE A 71 5.07 6.20 19.40
CA ILE A 71 3.78 6.90 19.40
C ILE A 71 2.85 6.27 20.43
N THR A 72 1.80 6.99 20.82
CA THR A 72 0.77 6.54 21.76
C THR A 72 -0.62 6.81 21.18
N PRO A 73 -1.66 6.03 21.55
CA PRO A 73 -3.00 6.22 21.02
C PRO A 73 -3.64 7.58 21.34
N THR A 74 -3.12 8.30 22.34
CA THR A 74 -3.73 9.52 22.87
C THR A 74 -2.89 10.79 22.66
N ASN A 75 -1.67 10.67 22.15
CA ASN A 75 -0.79 11.82 21.96
C ASN A 75 0.19 11.56 20.81
N SER A 76 -0.32 11.48 19.59
CA SER A 76 0.51 11.22 18.39
C SER A 76 0.02 11.95 17.15
N THR A 77 -0.41 13.18 17.37
CA THR A 77 -0.68 14.14 16.32
C THR A 77 0.63 14.64 15.72
N LEU A 78 0.83 14.41 14.43
CA LEU A 78 1.96 14.88 13.65
C LEU A 78 1.46 15.77 12.51
N THR A 79 2.27 16.74 12.07
CA THR A 79 1.93 17.59 10.93
C THR A 79 2.52 16.99 9.66
N ASP A 80 1.68 16.70 8.66
CA ASP A 80 2.16 16.38 7.31
C ASP A 80 2.80 17.63 6.71
N GLN A 81 4.10 17.55 6.45
CA GLN A 81 4.87 18.57 5.74
C GLN A 81 6.01 17.89 4.96
N PRO A 82 6.56 18.51 3.90
CA PRO A 82 7.73 17.99 3.23
C PRO A 82 8.90 17.77 4.20
N ILE A 83 9.40 16.54 4.24
CA ILE A 83 10.57 16.18 5.04
C ILE A 83 11.80 16.33 4.14
N THR A 84 12.75 17.17 4.57
CA THR A 84 14.00 17.40 3.83
C THR A 84 15.18 16.97 4.69
N THR A 85 15.96 16.02 4.19
CA THR A 85 17.19 15.51 4.83
C THR A 85 18.28 15.37 3.79
N GLY A 86 19.47 15.89 4.06
CA GLY A 86 20.64 15.74 3.18
C GLY A 86 20.42 16.26 1.75
N GLY A 87 19.59 17.29 1.57
CA GLY A 87 19.26 17.86 0.26
C GLY A 87 18.19 17.10 -0.54
N VAL A 88 17.67 15.98 -0.02
CA VAL A 88 16.57 15.21 -0.64
C VAL A 88 15.25 15.57 0.04
N LYS A 89 14.23 15.86 -0.77
CA LYS A 89 12.87 16.17 -0.33
C LYS A 89 11.95 14.97 -0.52
N LYS A 90 11.22 14.60 0.52
CA LYS A 90 10.14 13.60 0.49
C LYS A 90 8.84 14.28 0.89
N SER A 91 7.78 14.06 0.12
CA SER A 91 6.48 14.68 0.33
C SER A 91 5.34 13.74 -0.04
N SER A 92 4.19 13.92 0.60
CA SER A 92 2.93 13.30 0.21
C SER A 92 2.47 13.84 -1.15
N TRP A 93 1.68 13.02 -1.88
CA TRP A 93 1.12 13.38 -3.20
C TRP A 93 0.39 14.74 -3.21
N PHE A 94 -0.26 15.10 -2.10
CA PHE A 94 -1.05 16.33 -2.00
C PHE A 94 -0.28 17.51 -1.39
N ASN A 95 0.85 17.26 -0.70
CA ASN A 95 1.58 18.30 0.02
C ASN A 95 3.03 18.40 -0.43
N HIS A 96 3.24 18.64 -1.73
CA HIS A 96 4.57 18.73 -2.30
C HIS A 96 5.40 19.89 -1.75
N ASN A 97 4.78 21.01 -1.39
CA ASN A 97 5.49 22.27 -1.07
C ASN A 97 5.26 22.77 0.37
N GLY A 98 4.47 22.06 1.19
CA GLY A 98 4.17 22.49 2.56
C GLY A 98 3.02 23.50 2.66
N HIS A 99 2.25 23.69 1.57
CA HIS A 99 1.09 24.60 1.54
C HIS A 99 -0.22 23.92 1.96
N ALA A 100 -0.23 22.60 2.09
CA ALA A 100 -1.40 21.80 2.45
C ALA A 100 -1.09 20.92 3.66
N ASN A 101 -0.47 21.51 4.68
CA ASN A 101 -0.14 20.80 5.91
C ASN A 101 -1.43 20.40 6.62
N ILE A 102 -1.54 19.12 6.96
CA ILE A 102 -2.68 18.56 7.70
C ILE A 102 -2.19 17.84 8.93
N SER A 103 -3.03 17.84 9.96
CA SER A 103 -2.84 17.03 11.15
C SER A 103 -3.11 15.57 10.82
N VAL A 104 -2.19 14.68 11.15
CA VAL A 104 -2.36 13.22 11.09
C VAL A 104 -2.26 12.66 12.50
N ASP A 105 -3.27 11.89 12.92
CA ASP A 105 -3.35 11.29 14.24
C ASP A 105 -3.29 9.76 14.16
N ALA A 106 -2.65 9.15 15.14
CA ALA A 106 -2.59 7.69 15.29
C ALA A 106 -3.89 7.11 15.86
N SER A 107 -4.77 7.91 16.44
CA SER A 107 -6.10 7.45 16.92
C SER A 107 -7.06 7.10 15.78
N ASP A 108 -6.88 7.72 14.61
CA ASP A 108 -7.74 7.57 13.44
C ASP A 108 -7.19 6.54 12.42
N ALA A 109 -6.08 5.88 12.77
CA ALA A 109 -5.32 4.96 11.92
C ALA A 109 -5.78 3.50 11.98
#